data_AF-A0A432QTC5-F1
#
_entry.id   AF-A0A432QTC5-F1
#
_cell.length_a   1.000
_cell.length_b   1.000
_cell.length_c   1.000
_cell.angle_alpha   90.00
_cell.angle_beta   90.00
_cell.angle_gamma   90.00
#
_symmetry.space_group_name_H-M   'P 1'
#
loop_
_entity.id
_entity.type
_entity.pdbx_description
1 polymer ?
#
loop_
_entity_poly.entity_id
_entity_poly.type
_entity_poly.pdbx_seq_one_letter_code
_entity_poly.pdbx_strand_id
1 'polypeptide(L)'
;MKSIRVIFKNGVFVPLENVEIPDGTEGITVYLDNQNKEIEKPSWWNQLKIEEKKKEALLEFSRKVATRVAFNDIKVVASLEGLEVFVLVTDEFESLKPVMEVALNVYERKGVYLPVQVISERRLSRWKEQGNKIYNSIEEGVSIK
;
A
#
# COMPACT_ATOMS: atom_id res chain seq x y z
N MET A 1 -12.76 -29.92 -15.07
CA MET A 1 -13.57 -29.36 -13.97
C MET A 1 -14.38 -28.20 -14.52
N LYS A 2 -15.69 -28.14 -14.26
CA LYS A 2 -16.53 -26.98 -14.61
C LYS A 2 -16.61 -26.07 -13.38
N SER A 3 -16.32 -24.79 -13.56
CA SER A 3 -16.55 -23.76 -12.54
C SER A 3 -17.82 -22.99 -12.90
N ILE A 4 -18.62 -22.65 -11.89
CA ILE A 4 -19.87 -21.89 -12.04
C ILE A 4 -19.72 -20.64 -11.17
N ARG A 5 -20.09 -19.47 -11.72
CA ARG A 5 -20.13 -18.25 -10.93
C ARG A 5 -21.43 -18.20 -10.13
N VAL A 6 -21.33 -17.83 -8.86
CA VAL A 6 -22.46 -17.78 -7.93
C VAL A 6 -22.50 -16.45 -7.20
N ILE A 7 -23.68 -16.08 -6.70
CA ILE A 7 -23.88 -15.00 -5.72
C ILE A 7 -24.37 -15.60 -4.41
N PHE A 8 -23.80 -15.16 -3.28
CA PHE A 8 -24.28 -15.56 -1.96
C PHE A 8 -25.43 -14.65 -1.52
N LYS A 9 -26.63 -15.21 -1.36
CA LYS A 9 -27.82 -14.46 -0.93
C LYS A 9 -28.66 -15.32 0.01
N ASN A 10 -29.04 -14.76 1.15
CA ASN A 10 -29.90 -15.42 2.15
C ASN A 10 -29.39 -16.81 2.61
N GLY A 11 -28.07 -16.96 2.77
CA GLY A 11 -27.48 -18.22 3.23
C GLY A 11 -27.24 -19.28 2.15
N VAL A 12 -27.53 -18.98 0.88
CA VAL A 12 -27.41 -19.92 -0.24
C VAL A 12 -26.58 -19.32 -1.37
N PHE A 13 -25.77 -20.15 -2.04
CA PHE A 13 -25.07 -19.79 -3.27
C PHE A 13 -25.99 -20.00 -4.48
N VAL A 14 -26.31 -18.92 -5.17
CA VAL A 14 -27.21 -18.93 -6.33
C VAL A 14 -26.37 -18.80 -7.61
N PRO A 15 -26.45 -19.74 -8.58
CA PRO A 15 -25.79 -19.61 -9.87
C PRO A 15 -26.20 -18.33 -10.60
N LEU A 16 -25.22 -17.64 -11.19
CA LEU A 16 -25.47 -16.48 -12.05
C LEU A 16 -25.89 -16.89 -13.47
N GLU A 17 -25.54 -18.11 -13.87
CA GLU A 17 -25.90 -18.72 -15.14
C GLU A 17 -26.97 -19.78 -14.91
N ASN A 18 -27.86 -19.98 -15.89
CA ASN A 18 -28.90 -21.00 -15.78
C ASN A 18 -28.29 -22.40 -15.96
N VAL A 19 -27.92 -23.01 -14.83
CA VAL A 19 -27.25 -24.32 -14.78
C VAL A 19 -27.99 -25.20 -13.77
N GLU A 20 -28.41 -26.39 -14.20
CA GLU A 20 -28.91 -27.42 -13.29
C GLU A 20 -27.74 -28.09 -12.57
N ILE A 21 -27.78 -28.04 -11.23
CA ILE A 21 -26.82 -28.71 -10.35
C ILE A 21 -27.62 -29.77 -9.56
N PRO A 22 -27.32 -31.07 -9.72
CA PRO A 22 -28.04 -32.12 -8.99
C PRO A 22 -27.92 -31.96 -7.48
N ASP A 23 -28.99 -32.30 -6.76
CA ASP A 23 -28.98 -32.32 -5.29
C ASP A 23 -27.89 -33.25 -4.76
N GLY A 24 -27.22 -32.84 -3.68
CA GLY A 24 -26.10 -33.58 -3.08
C GLY A 24 -24.76 -33.38 -3.78
N THR A 25 -24.67 -32.49 -4.79
CA THR A 25 -23.38 -32.13 -5.40
C THR A 25 -22.52 -31.35 -4.41
N GLU A 26 -21.33 -31.86 -4.10
CA GLU A 26 -20.31 -31.15 -3.33
C GLU A 26 -19.57 -30.12 -4.19
N GLY A 27 -19.34 -28.94 -3.64
CA GLY A 27 -18.67 -27.84 -4.34
C GLY A 27 -17.65 -27.13 -3.44
N ILE A 28 -16.56 -26.68 -4.05
CA ILE A 28 -15.57 -25.80 -3.39
C ILE A 28 -15.85 -24.37 -3.83
N THR A 29 -16.09 -23.47 -2.87
CA THR A 29 -16.22 -22.04 -3.16
C THR A 29 -14.84 -21.41 -3.17
N VAL A 30 -14.48 -20.81 -4.30
CA VAL A 30 -13.25 -20.04 -4.44
C VAL A 30 -13.61 -18.57 -4.56
N TYR A 31 -13.18 -17.78 -3.58
CA TYR A 31 -13.30 -16.32 -3.66
C TYR A 31 -12.19 -15.81 -4.59
N LEU A 32 -12.59 -15.27 -5.75
CA LEU A 32 -11.66 -14.52 -6.57
C LEU A 32 -11.36 -13.23 -5.83
N ASP A 33 -10.13 -13.13 -5.33
CA ASP A 33 -9.66 -11.88 -4.76
C ASP A 33 -9.72 -10.83 -5.89
N ASN A 34 -10.42 -9.73 -5.66
CA ASN A 34 -10.71 -8.69 -6.65
C ASN A 34 -9.47 -7.84 -6.97
N GLN A 35 -8.27 -8.43 -6.88
CA GLN A 35 -6.98 -7.79 -7.09
C GLN A 35 -6.71 -7.43 -8.56
N ASN A 36 -7.54 -7.90 -9.50
CA ASN A 36 -7.43 -7.58 -10.92
C ASN A 36 -8.21 -6.32 -11.36
N LYS A 37 -8.46 -5.36 -10.46
CA LYS A 37 -8.67 -3.99 -10.94
C LYS A 37 -7.36 -3.53 -11.54
N GLU A 38 -7.36 -3.14 -12.82
CA GLU A 38 -6.22 -2.43 -13.41
C GLU A 38 -5.82 -1.32 -12.43
N ILE A 39 -4.66 -1.51 -11.80
CA ILE A 39 -4.12 -0.52 -10.89
C ILE A 39 -3.70 0.63 -11.79
N GLU A 40 -4.44 1.74 -11.71
CA GLU A 40 -4.04 2.98 -12.34
C GLU A 40 -2.65 3.37 -11.80
N LYS A 41 -1.64 3.25 -12.66
CA LYS A 41 -0.24 3.46 -12.29
C LYS A 41 0.00 4.97 -12.17
N PRO A 42 0.34 5.48 -10.97
CA PRO A 42 0.63 6.89 -10.77
C PRO A 42 1.90 7.32 -11.52
N SER A 43 2.08 8.64 -11.68
CA SER A 43 3.21 9.25 -12.38
C SER A 43 4.58 8.86 -11.81
N TRP A 44 4.66 8.56 -10.51
CA TRP A 44 5.88 8.14 -9.84
C TRP A 44 6.25 6.66 -10.08
N TRP A 45 5.33 5.84 -10.61
CA TRP A 45 5.50 4.38 -10.70
C TRP A 45 6.76 3.95 -11.46
N ASN A 46 7.09 4.67 -12.54
CA ASN A 46 8.26 4.40 -13.38
C ASN A 46 9.54 5.10 -12.90
N GLN A 47 9.42 6.03 -11.94
CA GLN A 47 10.58 6.71 -11.35
C GLN A 47 11.32 5.80 -10.37
N LEU A 48 10.58 4.89 -9.71
CA LEU A 48 11.15 3.89 -8.81
C LEU A 48 11.61 2.65 -9.58
N LYS A 49 12.93 2.40 -9.57
CA LYS A 49 13.55 1.19 -10.14
C LYS A 49 13.59 0.05 -9.11
N ILE A 50 12.43 -0.35 -8.61
CA ILE A 50 12.26 -1.41 -7.60
C ILE A 50 11.27 -2.49 -8.10
N GLU A 51 11.21 -3.61 -7.40
CA GLU A 51 10.27 -4.71 -7.68
C GLU A 51 8.80 -4.23 -7.72
N GLU A 52 8.01 -4.72 -8.68
CA GLU A 52 6.60 -4.33 -8.85
C GLU A 52 5.77 -4.58 -7.58
N LYS A 53 6.00 -5.69 -6.88
CA LYS A 53 5.34 -6.00 -5.61
C LYS A 53 5.54 -4.90 -4.55
N LYS A 54 6.72 -4.25 -4.54
CA LYS A 54 7.01 -3.12 -3.64
C LYS A 54 6.30 -1.85 -4.09
N LYS A 55 6.19 -1.59 -5.39
CA LYS A 55 5.41 -0.45 -5.90
C LYS A 55 3.93 -0.57 -5.57
N GLU A 56 3.36 -1.77 -5.71
CA GLU A 56 1.98 -2.06 -5.31
C GLU A 56 1.76 -1.89 -3.81
N ALA A 57 2.74 -2.26 -2.99
CA ALA A 57 2.70 -2.04 -1.55
C ALA A 57 2.77 -0.54 -1.21
N LEU A 58 3.66 0.22 -1.87
CA LEU A 58 3.79 1.67 -1.70
C LEU A 58 2.54 2.42 -2.12
N LEU A 59 1.87 2.02 -3.20
CA LEU A 59 0.62 2.65 -3.63
C LEU A 59 -0.53 2.39 -2.65
N GLU A 60 -0.63 1.17 -2.12
CA GLU A 60 -1.63 0.89 -1.08
C GLU A 60 -1.33 1.66 0.20
N PHE A 61 -0.05 1.72 0.58
CA PHE A 61 0.42 2.49 1.72
C PHE A 61 0.08 3.97 1.57
N SER A 62 0.45 4.61 0.46
CA SER A 62 0.22 6.05 0.26
C SER A 62 -1.26 6.41 0.28
N ARG A 63 -2.10 5.62 -0.40
CA ARG A 63 -3.56 5.80 -0.40
C ARG A 63 -4.15 5.68 1.01
N LYS A 64 -3.73 4.67 1.78
CA LYS A 64 -4.24 4.48 3.15
C LYS A 64 -3.77 5.58 4.10
N VAL A 65 -2.49 5.98 4.01
CA VAL A 65 -1.97 7.10 4.81
C VAL A 65 -2.77 8.37 4.51
N ALA A 66 -3.04 8.68 3.24
CA ALA A 66 -3.85 9.84 2.84
C ALA A 66 -5.26 9.88 3.41
N THR A 67 -5.83 8.73 3.76
CA THR A 67 -7.17 8.67 4.37
C THR A 67 -7.17 8.82 5.89
N ARG A 68 -6.01 8.69 6.54
CA ARG A 68 -5.91 8.59 8.01
C ARG A 68 -5.07 9.68 8.65
N VAL A 69 -4.15 10.27 7.90
CA VAL A 69 -3.10 11.16 8.43
C VAL A 69 -2.96 12.36 7.51
N ALA A 70 -2.95 13.56 8.09
CA ALA A 70 -2.55 14.75 7.38
C ALA A 70 -1.02 14.73 7.20
N PHE A 71 -0.57 14.69 5.95
CA PHE A 71 0.85 14.70 5.62
C PHE A 71 1.14 15.69 4.49
N ASN A 72 2.37 16.19 4.44
CA ASN A 72 2.83 17.10 3.41
C ASN A 72 3.22 16.35 2.15
N ASP A 73 4.10 15.36 2.33
CA ASP A 73 4.60 14.47 1.28
C ASP A 73 4.96 13.09 1.86
N ILE A 74 5.03 12.09 0.97
CA ILE A 74 5.64 10.79 1.26
C ILE A 74 6.79 10.62 0.28
N LYS A 75 8.02 10.59 0.80
CA LYS A 75 9.25 10.48 0.03
C LYS A 75 9.79 9.06 0.08
N VAL A 76 10.14 8.52 -1.08
CA VAL A 76 10.76 7.21 -1.20
C VAL A 76 12.19 7.39 -1.68
N VAL A 77 13.13 6.88 -0.89
CA VAL A 77 14.56 6.86 -1.22
C VAL A 77 14.92 5.42 -1.55
N ALA A 78 15.36 5.17 -2.78
CA ALA A 78 15.83 3.86 -3.21
C ALA A 78 17.35 3.93 -3.45
N SER A 79 18.10 3.12 -2.72
CA SER A 79 19.56 3.00 -2.83
C SER A 79 19.97 1.54 -3.03
N LEU A 80 21.28 1.29 -3.14
CA LEU A 80 21.83 -0.07 -3.15
C LEU A 80 21.58 -0.81 -1.84
N GLU A 81 21.44 -0.08 -0.72
CA GLU A 81 21.25 -0.61 0.62
C GLU A 81 19.78 -0.97 0.90
N GLY A 82 18.85 -0.44 0.11
CA GLY A 82 17.45 -0.79 0.19
C GLY A 82 16.51 0.33 -0.22
N LEU A 83 15.27 0.18 0.23
CA LEU A 83 14.19 1.15 0.09
C LEU A 83 13.98 1.79 1.45
N GLU A 84 13.82 3.10 1.54
CA GLU A 84 13.34 3.80 2.74
C GLU A 84 12.14 4.69 2.38
N VAL A 85 11.17 4.76 3.28
CA VAL A 85 9.93 5.55 3.10
C VAL A 85 9.82 6.58 4.21
N PHE A 86 9.76 7.85 3.85
CA PHE A 86 9.65 8.97 4.77
C PHE A 86 8.28 9.62 4.63
N VAL A 87 7.50 9.64 5.72
CA VAL A 87 6.22 10.37 5.78
C VAL A 87 6.47 11.70 6.46
N LEU A 88 6.37 12.78 5.69
CA LEU A 88 6.63 14.13 6.16
C LEU A 88 5.34 14.74 6.71
N VAL A 89 5.33 15.05 7.99
CA VAL A 89 4.13 15.48 8.73
C VAL A 89 4.38 16.78 9.50
N THR A 90 3.32 17.43 9.96
CA THR A 90 3.44 18.57 10.88
C THR A 90 3.71 18.08 12.30
N ASP A 91 2.93 17.10 12.78
CA ASP A 91 3.06 16.50 14.11
C ASP A 91 3.46 15.01 14.03
N GLU A 92 4.68 14.71 14.47
CA GLU A 92 5.20 13.33 14.55
C GLU A 92 4.41 12.45 15.52
N PHE A 93 4.01 12.99 16.67
CA PHE A 93 3.44 12.20 17.76
C PHE A 93 2.05 11.69 17.40
N GLU A 94 1.21 12.55 16.83
CA GLU A 94 -0.13 12.17 16.38
C GLU A 94 -0.10 11.27 15.15
N SER A 95 0.89 11.46 14.27
CA SER A 95 0.97 10.74 12.98
C SER A 95 1.67 9.39 13.08
N LEU A 96 2.57 9.18 14.05
CA LEU A 96 3.40 7.98 14.11
C LEU A 96 2.55 6.70 14.16
N LYS A 97 1.65 6.59 15.14
CA LYS A 97 0.81 5.41 15.32
C LYS A 97 -0.01 5.06 14.06
N PRO A 98 -0.83 5.96 13.49
CA PRO A 98 -1.64 5.61 12.33
C PRO A 98 -0.80 5.27 11.09
N VAL A 99 0.36 5.91 10.89
CA VAL A 99 1.27 5.54 9.79
C VAL A 99 1.83 4.13 10.00
N MET A 100 2.28 3.80 11.20
CA MET A 100 2.81 2.47 11.51
C MET A 100 1.75 1.38 11.38
N GLU A 101 0.51 1.63 11.81
CA GLU A 101 -0.61 0.70 11.62
C GLU A 101 -0.90 0.43 10.13
N VAL A 102 -0.80 1.46 9.28
CA VAL A 102 -0.94 1.29 7.83
C VAL A 102 0.20 0.44 7.26
N ALA A 103 1.45 0.71 7.66
CA ALA A 103 2.61 -0.08 7.24
C ALA A 103 2.47 -1.56 7.65
N LEU A 104 2.07 -1.81 8.91
CA LEU A 104 1.82 -3.15 9.42
C LEU A 104 0.72 -3.86 8.61
N ASN A 105 -0.39 -3.19 8.32
CA ASN A 105 -1.47 -3.78 7.53
C ASN A 105 -1.03 -4.13 6.10
N VAL A 106 -0.17 -3.32 5.48
CA VAL A 106 0.41 -3.64 4.17
C VAL A 106 1.30 -4.88 4.26
N TYR A 107 2.12 -4.99 5.31
CA TYR A 107 2.94 -6.16 5.56
C TYR A 107 2.09 -7.43 5.75
N GLU A 108 1.09 -7.39 6.62
CA GLU A 108 0.21 -8.54 6.89
C GLU A 108 -0.51 -9.04 5.65
N ARG A 109 -0.95 -8.13 4.77
CA ARG A 109 -1.72 -8.49 3.57
C ARG A 109 -0.86 -8.92 2.39
N LYS A 110 0.29 -8.28 2.19
CA LYS A 110 1.12 -8.49 0.99
C LYS A 110 2.43 -9.23 1.27
N GLY A 111 2.81 -9.40 2.53
CA GLY A 111 4.11 -9.91 2.93
C GLY A 111 5.26 -9.01 2.45
N VAL A 112 5.02 -7.70 2.32
CA VAL A 112 6.02 -6.72 1.89
C VAL A 112 6.33 -5.80 3.04
N TYR A 113 7.58 -5.83 3.51
CA TYR A 113 8.05 -4.92 4.53
C TYR A 113 8.40 -3.56 3.92
N LEU A 114 7.85 -2.49 4.49
CA LEU A 114 8.17 -1.11 4.15
C LEU A 114 8.85 -0.47 5.37
N PRO A 115 10.15 -0.12 5.30
CA PRO A 115 10.82 0.59 6.38
C PRO A 115 10.41 2.06 6.35
N VAL A 116 9.43 2.38 7.18
CA VAL A 116 8.81 3.70 7.25
C VAL A 116 9.40 4.51 8.40
N GLN A 117 9.72 5.77 8.13
CA GLN A 117 10.08 6.78 9.12
C GLN A 117 9.10 7.94 9.04
N VAL A 118 8.61 8.41 10.20
CA VAL A 118 7.75 9.58 10.29
C VAL A 118 8.59 10.76 10.77
N ILE A 119 8.61 11.84 9.99
CA ILE A 119 9.47 13.00 10.23
C ILE A 119 8.63 14.27 10.20
N SER A 120 8.78 15.08 11.25
CA SER A 120 8.17 16.40 11.35
C SER A 120 8.91 17.39 10.48
N GLU A 121 8.20 18.40 9.98
CA GLU A 121 8.81 19.56 9.34
C GLU A 121 9.92 20.18 10.21
N ARG A 122 9.68 20.31 11.52
CA ARG A 122 10.66 20.86 12.46
C ARG A 122 11.94 20.03 12.53
N ARG A 123 11.85 18.70 12.44
CA ARG A 123 13.06 17.84 12.38
C ARG A 123 13.74 17.97 11.02
N LEU A 124 12.98 17.98 9.93
CA LEU A 124 13.51 18.12 8.58
C LEU A 124 14.25 19.45 8.40
N SER A 125 13.71 20.57 8.88
CA SER A 125 14.36 21.88 8.82
C SER A 125 15.67 21.92 9.61
N ARG A 126 15.72 21.29 10.79
CA ARG A 126 16.97 21.17 11.57
C ARG A 126 18.04 20.38 10.82
N TRP A 127 17.65 19.31 10.13
CA TRP A 127 18.58 18.55 9.29
C TRP A 127 19.09 19.34 8.09
N LYS A 128 18.23 20.16 7.48
CA LYS A 128 18.62 21.11 6.43
C LYS A 128 19.68 22.09 6.93
N GLU A 129 19.43 22.74 8.06
CA GLU A 129 20.35 23.72 8.67
C GLU A 129 21.71 23.10 9.03
N GLN A 130 21.72 21.83 9.42
CA GLN A 130 22.93 21.09 9.76
C GLN A 130 23.68 20.52 8.55
N GLY A 131 23.16 20.68 7.32
CA GLY A 131 23.73 20.06 6.13
C GLY A 131 23.73 18.52 6.20
N ASN A 132 22.71 17.93 6.84
CA ASN A 132 22.62 16.50 7.03
C ASN A 132 22.38 15.79 5.69
N LYS A 133 23.20 14.79 5.37
CA LYS A 133 23.07 14.00 4.13
C LYS A 133 21.69 13.37 3.97
N ILE A 134 21.03 12.99 5.07
CA ILE A 134 19.69 12.40 5.04
C ILE A 134 18.67 13.40 4.48
N TYR A 135 18.79 14.71 4.80
CA TYR A 135 17.92 15.72 4.23
C TYR A 135 18.02 15.74 2.70
N ASN A 136 19.24 15.76 2.16
CA ASN A 136 19.47 15.75 0.71
C ASN A 136 18.88 14.49 0.07
N SER A 137 19.07 13.32 0.70
CA SER A 137 18.49 12.06 0.20
C SER A 137 16.96 12.09 0.18
N ILE A 138 16.31 12.67 1.19
CA ILE A 138 14.84 12.84 1.23
C ILE A 138 14.37 13.82 0.16
N GLU A 139 15.10 14.93 -0.04
CA GLU A 139 14.77 15.97 -1.02
C GLU A 139 14.84 15.43 -2.45
N GLU A 140 15.90 14.68 -2.77
CA GLU A 140 16.10 13.97 -4.05
C GLU A 140 15.20 12.74 -4.21
N GLY A 141 14.59 12.26 -3.12
CA GLY A 141 13.68 11.12 -3.11
C GLY A 141 12.42 11.34 -3.95
N VAL A 142 11.84 10.25 -4.45
CA VAL A 142 10.62 10.26 -5.26
C VAL A 142 9.41 10.54 -4.37
N SER A 143 8.63 11.55 -4.71
CA SER A 143 7.33 11.81 -4.06
C SER A 143 6.29 10.81 -4.55
N ILE A 144 5.61 10.14 -3.61
CA ILE A 144 4.55 9.16 -3.89
C ILE A 144 3.17 9.57 -3.38
N LYS A 145 2.99 10.86 -3.14
CA LYS A 145 1.72 11.47 -2.75
C LYS A 145 0.58 11.13 -3.72
#